data_AF-A0A0G4ECC8-F1
#
_entry.id   AF-A0A0G4ECC8-F1
#
_cell.length_a   1.000
_cell.length_b   1.000
_cell.length_c   1.000
_cell.angle_alpha   90.00
_cell.angle_beta   90.00
_cell.angle_gamma   90.00
#
_symmetry.space_group_name_H-M   'P 1'
#
loop_
_entity.id
_entity.type
_entity.pdbx_description
1 polymer ?
#
loop_
_entity_poly.entity_id
_entity_poly.type
_entity_poly.pdbx_seq_one_letter_code
_entity_poly.pdbx_strand_id
1 'polypeptide(L)'
;MKQIWAFVFCVSIISAPLCRAETLAEQNKGSLGRMARYPQMKPKGVPSLLAGESMKLAQRQNYHEKVEEALNAHLRMEFQAFYTYRAIAAYFGRSDIALPGFYQFFKGQSEEELEHAQQFIDYMNTRGGIFIAQDLDAPPYDFKSGTAALKTALKMERDVNESLLKLHSVAEEHGDPQFTDFLEGNFLNEQVEALKEIADLLTNIDRVGNEGLGLYVYDRQLQANGPTGAGALGIEVGGGGGGGADAGAAA
;
A
#
# COMPACT_ATOMS: atom_id res chain seq x y z
N MET A 1 -37.49 23.46 -61.51
CA MET A 1 -36.89 23.60 -60.16
C MET A 1 -37.67 22.71 -59.20
N LYS A 2 -37.01 21.72 -58.58
CA LYS A 2 -37.38 20.95 -57.36
C LYS A 2 -38.75 20.20 -57.43
N GLN A 3 -38.89 18.96 -57.95
CA GLN A 3 -38.41 17.62 -57.48
C GLN A 3 -38.75 17.39 -55.99
N ILE A 4 -39.50 16.39 -55.48
CA ILE A 4 -39.87 15.03 -55.92
C ILE A 4 -41.17 14.55 -55.24
N TRP A 5 -41.84 13.64 -55.93
CA TRP A 5 -43.13 12.99 -55.64
C TRP A 5 -43.14 12.00 -54.48
N ALA A 6 -44.34 11.87 -53.89
CA ALA A 6 -44.77 10.78 -53.02
C ALA A 6 -44.92 9.46 -53.81
N PHE A 7 -44.52 8.34 -53.19
CA PHE A 7 -45.06 7.03 -53.54
C PHE A 7 -45.23 6.16 -52.29
N VAL A 8 -46.40 5.53 -52.26
CA VAL A 8 -46.98 4.63 -51.27
C VAL A 8 -46.22 3.30 -51.22
N PHE A 9 -45.97 2.75 -50.02
CA PHE A 9 -45.86 1.29 -49.78
C PHE A 9 -46.14 1.03 -48.29
N CYS A 10 -47.32 0.53 -47.95
CA CYS A 10 -47.67 -0.89 -47.77
C CYS A 10 -47.52 -1.34 -46.30
N VAL A 11 -48.69 -1.51 -45.67
CA VAL A 11 -48.90 -2.19 -44.40
C VAL A 11 -48.60 -3.67 -44.60
N SER A 12 -47.66 -4.23 -43.84
CA SER A 12 -47.57 -5.67 -43.60
C SER A 12 -46.95 -5.93 -42.22
N ILE A 13 -47.81 -6.46 -41.36
CA ILE A 13 -47.56 -7.06 -40.06
C ILE A 13 -46.61 -8.26 -40.23
N ILE A 14 -45.60 -8.42 -39.36
CA ILE A 14 -45.11 -9.70 -38.79
C ILE A 14 -44.13 -9.39 -37.63
N SER A 15 -44.46 -9.96 -36.45
CA SER A 15 -43.62 -10.40 -35.32
C SER A 15 -42.33 -9.69 -34.92
N ALA A 16 -42.31 -9.12 -33.70
CA ALA A 16 -41.40 -9.58 -32.62
C ALA A 16 -41.75 -8.87 -31.28
N PRO A 17 -41.70 -9.58 -30.14
CA PRO A 17 -42.07 -9.03 -28.84
C PRO A 17 -41.00 -8.09 -28.29
N LEU A 18 -41.44 -7.17 -27.42
CA LEU A 18 -40.60 -6.38 -26.54
C LEU A 18 -39.57 -7.27 -25.83
N CYS A 19 -38.30 -7.19 -26.23
CA CYS A 19 -37.18 -7.76 -25.50
C CYS A 19 -36.03 -6.77 -25.52
N ARG A 20 -36.19 -5.66 -24.77
CA ARG A 20 -35.12 -4.69 -24.54
C ARG A 20 -35.28 -4.01 -23.18
N ALA A 21 -35.26 -4.81 -22.11
CA ALA A 21 -35.10 -4.33 -20.74
C ALA A 21 -34.36 -5.34 -19.83
N GLU A 22 -33.61 -6.28 -20.41
CA GLU A 22 -32.80 -7.26 -19.67
C GLU A 22 -31.36 -7.27 -20.20
N THR A 23 -30.59 -6.18 -20.06
CA THR A 23 -29.14 -6.21 -20.37
C THR A 23 -28.24 -5.36 -19.46
N LEU A 24 -28.70 -4.87 -18.31
CA LEU A 24 -27.80 -4.25 -17.31
C LEU A 24 -27.93 -4.87 -15.91
N ALA A 25 -29.11 -5.40 -15.55
CA ALA A 25 -29.31 -6.05 -14.26
C ALA A 25 -28.71 -7.47 -14.18
N GLU A 26 -28.57 -8.19 -15.31
CA GLU A 26 -28.02 -9.55 -15.31
C GLU A 26 -26.49 -9.61 -15.47
N GLN A 27 -25.87 -8.63 -16.13
CA GLN A 27 -24.40 -8.52 -16.14
C GLN A 27 -23.84 -8.21 -14.75
N ASN A 28 -24.64 -7.58 -13.87
CA ASN A 28 -24.23 -7.30 -12.49
C ASN A 28 -24.45 -8.48 -11.51
N LYS A 29 -25.16 -9.54 -11.91
CA LYS A 29 -25.33 -10.72 -11.04
C LYS A 29 -24.12 -11.66 -11.06
N GLY A 30 -23.26 -11.58 -12.08
CA GLY A 30 -22.02 -12.37 -12.19
C GLY A 30 -20.81 -11.82 -11.42
N SER A 31 -20.82 -10.53 -11.05
CA SER A 31 -19.72 -9.87 -10.33
C SER A 31 -19.95 -9.76 -8.81
N LEU A 32 -21.15 -10.12 -8.34
CA LEU A 32 -21.53 -10.22 -6.92
C LEU A 32 -21.03 -11.51 -6.24
N GLY A 33 -20.27 -12.35 -6.97
CA GLY A 33 -19.72 -13.62 -6.51
C GLY A 33 -18.29 -13.52 -6.01
N ARG A 34 -18.09 -12.85 -4.87
CA ARG A 34 -17.00 -12.96 -3.87
C ARG A 34 -16.74 -11.59 -3.26
N MET A 35 -17.41 -11.28 -2.16
CA MET A 35 -16.77 -10.47 -1.13
C MET A 35 -15.60 -11.30 -0.57
N ALA A 36 -14.48 -11.33 -1.28
CA ALA A 36 -13.24 -11.76 -0.69
C ALA A 36 -12.84 -10.62 0.26
N ARG A 37 -13.25 -10.74 1.54
CA ARG A 37 -12.61 -9.96 2.60
C ARG A 37 -11.11 -10.12 2.37
N TYR A 38 -10.37 -9.02 2.32
CA TYR A 38 -8.92 -9.11 2.19
C TYR A 38 -8.42 -10.05 3.29
N PRO A 39 -7.78 -11.18 2.94
CA PRO A 39 -7.44 -12.22 3.90
C PRO A 39 -6.52 -11.64 4.97
N GLN A 40 -6.54 -12.21 6.17
CA GLN A 40 -5.56 -11.85 7.20
C GLN A 40 -4.16 -12.09 6.63
N MET A 41 -3.34 -11.03 6.57
CA MET A 41 -1.94 -11.20 6.24
C MET A 41 -1.27 -11.86 7.44
N LYS A 42 -0.45 -12.86 7.17
CA LYS A 42 0.25 -13.59 8.20
C LYS A 42 1.72 -13.65 7.84
N PRO A 43 2.62 -13.49 8.82
CA PRO A 43 4.03 -13.76 8.60
C PRO A 43 4.16 -15.22 8.14
N LYS A 44 4.81 -15.43 6.99
CA LYS A 44 5.21 -16.78 6.57
C LYS A 44 6.57 -17.04 7.20
N GLY A 45 6.68 -18.17 7.89
CA GLY A 45 7.95 -18.60 8.46
C GLY A 45 8.94 -18.87 7.33
N VAL A 46 10.15 -18.34 7.46
CA VAL A 46 11.24 -18.67 6.56
C VAL A 46 12.01 -19.82 7.20
N PRO A 47 12.10 -20.99 6.57
CA PRO A 47 12.99 -22.04 7.05
C PRO A 47 14.40 -21.46 7.05
N SER A 48 15.12 -21.61 8.16
CA SER A 48 16.54 -21.26 8.23
C SER A 48 17.38 -22.20 7.37
N LEU A 49 17.28 -22.01 6.06
CA LEU A 49 18.11 -22.70 5.06
C LEU A 49 19.56 -22.22 5.13
N LEU A 50 19.81 -21.07 5.81
CA LEU A 50 21.10 -20.39 5.90
C LEU A 50 21.63 -20.21 7.34
N ALA A 51 21.05 -20.86 8.36
CA ALA A 51 21.57 -20.81 9.75
C ALA A 51 23.09 -21.04 9.81
N GLY A 52 23.62 -21.91 8.94
CA GLY A 52 25.04 -22.20 8.88
C GLY A 52 25.91 -21.15 8.18
N GLU A 53 25.36 -20.28 7.33
CA GLU A 53 26.10 -19.24 6.61
C GLU A 53 26.07 -17.91 7.34
N SER A 54 24.90 -17.51 7.87
CA SER A 54 24.72 -16.27 8.64
C SER A 54 25.57 -16.27 9.92
N MET A 55 25.70 -17.43 10.60
CA MET A 55 26.50 -17.61 11.81
C MET A 55 28.02 -17.47 11.59
N LYS A 56 28.50 -17.35 10.35
CA LYS A 56 29.93 -17.18 10.02
C LYS A 56 30.31 -15.73 9.71
N LEU A 57 29.36 -14.80 9.73
CA LEU A 57 29.63 -13.39 9.44
C LEU A 57 30.38 -12.72 10.60
N ALA A 58 31.47 -12.02 10.28
CA ALA A 58 32.40 -11.48 11.27
C ALA A 58 31.77 -10.42 12.20
N GLN A 59 30.79 -9.67 11.71
CA GLN A 59 30.08 -8.63 12.45
C GLN A 59 28.91 -9.15 13.29
N ARG A 60 28.52 -10.43 13.13
CA ARG A 60 27.35 -10.98 13.84
C ARG A 60 27.69 -11.19 15.31
N GLN A 61 27.08 -10.40 16.18
CA GLN A 61 27.27 -10.47 17.63
C GLN A 61 25.93 -10.43 18.35
N ASN A 62 25.67 -11.44 19.18
CA ASN A 62 24.46 -11.58 19.99
C ASN A 62 23.16 -11.35 19.19
N TYR A 63 23.13 -11.77 17.92
CA TYR A 63 21.97 -11.69 17.04
C TYR A 63 21.43 -13.10 16.83
N HIS A 64 20.32 -13.42 17.49
CA HIS A 64 19.80 -14.78 17.56
C HIS A 64 19.09 -15.19 16.25
N GLU A 65 19.23 -16.45 15.81
CA GLU A 65 18.63 -16.95 14.56
C GLU A 65 17.11 -16.75 14.49
N LYS A 66 16.39 -16.98 15.59
CA LYS A 66 14.94 -16.72 15.67
C LYS A 66 14.56 -15.25 15.48
N VAL A 67 15.43 -14.32 15.88
CA VAL A 67 15.21 -12.88 15.67
C VAL A 67 15.37 -12.55 14.19
N GLU A 68 16.38 -13.11 13.53
CA GLU A 68 16.58 -13.00 12.07
C GLU A 68 15.45 -13.64 11.26
N GLU A 69 14.97 -14.82 11.66
CA GLU A 69 13.81 -15.48 11.05
C GLU A 69 12.55 -14.63 11.21
N ALA A 70 12.30 -14.09 12.41
CA ALA A 70 11.16 -13.23 12.68
C ALA A 70 11.23 -11.93 11.88
N LEU A 71 12.42 -11.32 11.75
CA LEU A 71 12.61 -10.11 10.95
C LEU A 71 12.40 -10.39 9.46
N ASN A 72 12.90 -11.50 8.93
CA ASN A 72 12.59 -11.92 7.55
C ASN A 72 11.08 -12.13 7.34
N ALA A 73 10.38 -12.71 8.32
CA ALA A 73 8.94 -12.88 8.25
C ALA A 73 8.18 -11.54 8.29
N HIS A 74 8.69 -10.54 9.03
CA HIS A 74 8.15 -9.19 9.07
C HIS A 74 8.44 -8.40 7.79
N LEU A 75 9.64 -8.51 7.21
CA LEU A 75 9.99 -7.92 5.91
C LEU A 75 9.02 -8.32 4.79
N ARG A 76 8.57 -9.58 4.81
CA ARG A 76 7.50 -10.03 3.90
C ARG A 76 6.21 -9.21 4.07
N MET A 77 5.83 -8.88 5.30
CA MET A 77 4.64 -8.09 5.60
C MET A 77 4.78 -6.67 5.05
N GLU A 78 5.94 -6.02 5.25
CA GLU A 78 6.24 -4.69 4.68
C GLU A 78 6.13 -4.70 3.15
N PHE A 79 6.76 -5.68 2.48
CA PHE A 79 6.66 -5.80 1.03
C PHE A 79 5.24 -6.11 0.54
N GLN A 80 4.49 -6.91 1.29
CA GLN A 80 3.09 -7.17 0.96
C GLN A 80 2.23 -5.91 1.15
N ALA A 81 2.51 -5.10 2.17
CA ALA A 81 1.85 -3.83 2.43
C ALA A 81 2.13 -2.83 1.30
N PHE A 82 3.40 -2.65 0.93
CA PHE A 82 3.82 -1.90 -0.26
C PHE A 82 3.02 -2.32 -1.51
N TYR A 83 3.00 -3.62 -1.82
CA TYR A 83 2.37 -4.11 -3.04
C TYR A 83 0.86 -3.89 -3.03
N THR A 84 0.23 -4.05 -1.86
CA THR A 84 -1.21 -3.84 -1.66
C THR A 84 -1.56 -2.37 -1.78
N TYR A 85 -0.82 -1.46 -1.15
CA TYR A 85 -1.01 -0.02 -1.31
C TYR A 85 -0.83 0.43 -2.75
N ARG A 86 0.18 -0.11 -3.44
CA ARG A 86 0.39 0.18 -4.87
C ARG A 86 -0.81 -0.27 -5.72
N ALA A 87 -1.42 -1.42 -5.41
CA ALA A 87 -2.62 -1.89 -6.08
C ALA A 87 -3.86 -1.01 -5.78
N ILE A 88 -4.02 -0.57 -4.52
CA ILE A 88 -5.09 0.35 -4.12
C ILE A 88 -4.92 1.70 -4.84
N ALA A 89 -3.70 2.25 -4.87
CA ALA A 89 -3.40 3.47 -5.59
C ALA A 89 -3.76 3.32 -7.07
N ALA A 90 -3.27 2.26 -7.73
CA ALA A 90 -3.57 1.99 -9.13
C ALA A 90 -5.08 1.91 -9.41
N TYR A 91 -5.88 1.36 -8.50
CA TYR A 91 -7.34 1.35 -8.60
C TYR A 91 -7.95 2.76 -8.64
N PHE A 92 -7.55 3.66 -7.73
CA PHE A 92 -8.06 5.05 -7.72
C PHE A 92 -7.57 5.91 -8.88
N GLY A 93 -6.42 5.54 -9.47
CA GLY A 93 -5.86 6.21 -10.65
C GLY A 93 -6.56 5.86 -11.97
N ARG A 94 -7.48 4.90 -11.99
CA ARG A 94 -8.23 4.54 -13.20
C ARG A 94 -9.19 5.66 -13.63
N SER A 95 -9.41 5.80 -14.94
CA SER A 95 -10.29 6.83 -15.50
C SER A 95 -11.77 6.67 -15.14
N ASP A 96 -12.21 5.45 -14.81
CA ASP A 96 -13.59 5.16 -14.40
C ASP A 96 -13.84 5.36 -12.89
N ILE A 97 -12.78 5.55 -12.09
CA ILE A 97 -12.87 5.88 -10.66
C ILE A 97 -12.48 7.36 -10.42
N ALA A 98 -11.34 7.78 -10.98
CA ALA A 98 -10.88 9.17 -11.04
C ALA A 98 -10.86 9.93 -9.69
N LEU A 99 -10.25 9.32 -8.66
CA LEU A 99 -10.05 9.92 -7.34
C LEU A 99 -8.55 10.20 -7.11
N PRO A 100 -8.02 11.31 -7.67
CA PRO A 100 -6.59 11.60 -7.66
C PRO A 100 -6.03 11.87 -6.26
N GLY A 101 -6.81 12.37 -5.31
CA GLY A 101 -6.36 12.55 -3.92
C GLY A 101 -6.08 11.22 -3.24
N PHE A 102 -7.03 10.28 -3.33
CA PHE A 102 -6.84 8.91 -2.85
C PHE A 102 -5.68 8.19 -3.57
N TYR A 103 -5.53 8.40 -4.87
CA TYR A 103 -4.38 7.87 -5.61
C TYR A 103 -3.05 8.35 -5.01
N GLN A 104 -2.90 9.65 -4.74
CA GLN A 104 -1.66 10.19 -4.19
C GLN A 104 -1.42 9.71 -2.76
N PHE A 105 -2.45 9.68 -1.93
CA PHE A 105 -2.36 9.17 -0.56
C PHE A 105 -1.84 7.72 -0.53
N PHE A 106 -2.50 6.81 -1.23
CA PHE A 106 -2.08 5.40 -1.23
C PHE A 106 -0.77 5.15 -1.98
N LYS A 107 -0.43 6.01 -2.94
CA LYS A 107 0.91 5.99 -3.55
C LYS A 107 1.98 6.36 -2.52
N GLY A 108 1.74 7.40 -1.72
CA GLY A 108 2.59 7.81 -0.59
C GLY A 108 2.79 6.66 0.40
N GLN A 109 1.70 6.06 0.89
CA GLN A 109 1.79 4.91 1.79
C GLN A 109 2.59 3.75 1.18
N SER A 110 2.43 3.47 -0.12
CA SER A 110 3.25 2.43 -0.76
C SER A 110 4.74 2.77 -0.72
N GLU A 111 5.10 4.04 -0.90
CA GLU A 111 6.51 4.45 -0.91
C GLU A 111 7.10 4.37 0.50
N GLU A 112 6.34 4.74 1.53
CA GLU A 112 6.67 4.60 2.96
C GLU A 112 6.92 3.14 3.37
N GLU A 113 6.04 2.19 3.01
CA GLU A 113 6.27 0.76 3.34
C GLU A 113 7.51 0.17 2.65
N LEU A 114 7.85 0.69 1.47
CA LEU A 114 9.08 0.28 0.80
C LEU A 114 10.32 0.83 1.52
N GLU A 115 10.23 2.04 2.07
CA GLU A 115 11.26 2.62 2.92
C GLU A 115 11.41 1.85 4.25
N HIS A 116 10.30 1.46 4.89
CA HIS A 116 10.33 0.59 6.07
C HIS A 116 11.06 -0.73 5.78
N ALA A 117 10.71 -1.40 4.69
CA ALA A 117 11.37 -2.63 4.27
C ALA A 117 12.88 -2.42 4.06
N GLN A 118 13.27 -1.30 3.45
CA GLN A 118 14.68 -0.98 3.22
C GLN A 118 15.43 -0.74 4.55
N GLN A 119 14.86 0.03 5.49
CA GLN A 119 15.45 0.25 6.81
C GLN A 119 15.68 -1.07 7.56
N PHE A 120 14.72 -1.99 7.50
CA PHE A 120 14.87 -3.33 8.09
C PHE A 120 15.95 -4.18 7.41
N ILE A 121 16.09 -4.11 6.09
CA ILE A 121 17.17 -4.79 5.35
C ILE A 121 18.54 -4.22 5.76
N ASP A 122 18.66 -2.90 5.83
CA ASP A 122 19.92 -2.24 6.22
C ASP A 122 20.30 -2.57 7.66
N TYR A 123 19.30 -2.61 8.56
CA TYR A 123 19.48 -3.07 9.92
C TYR A 123 19.94 -4.54 9.98
N MET A 124 19.28 -5.43 9.23
CA MET A 124 19.64 -6.85 9.17
C MET A 124 21.08 -7.05 8.69
N ASN A 125 21.48 -6.35 7.63
CA ASN A 125 22.85 -6.40 7.10
C ASN A 125 23.87 -5.89 8.14
N THR A 126 23.53 -4.82 8.87
CA THR A 126 24.36 -4.25 9.94
C THR A 126 24.59 -5.26 11.07
N ARG A 127 23.56 -6.02 11.46
CA ARG A 127 23.65 -7.05 12.51
C ARG A 127 24.27 -8.37 12.06
N GLY A 128 24.62 -8.50 10.78
CA GLY A 128 25.14 -9.75 10.21
C GLY A 128 24.07 -10.83 10.05
N GLY A 129 22.85 -10.42 9.69
CA GLY A 129 21.79 -11.28 9.19
C GLY A 129 21.76 -11.33 7.66
N ILE A 130 20.92 -12.22 7.12
CA ILE A 130 20.73 -12.42 5.68
C ILE A 130 19.25 -12.24 5.34
N PHE A 131 18.98 -11.32 4.41
CA PHE A 131 17.65 -11.16 3.84
C PHE A 131 17.32 -12.33 2.90
N ILE A 132 16.16 -12.93 3.09
CA ILE A 132 15.62 -14.01 2.27
C ILE A 132 14.32 -13.52 1.63
N ALA A 133 14.37 -13.30 0.32
CA ALA A 133 13.20 -12.93 -0.47
C ALA A 133 12.14 -14.04 -0.44
N GLN A 134 10.87 -13.65 -0.39
CA GLN A 134 9.72 -14.56 -0.27
C GLN A 134 8.63 -14.19 -1.29
N ASP A 135 7.82 -15.17 -1.68
CA ASP A 135 6.74 -14.98 -2.66
C ASP A 135 5.68 -14.00 -2.15
N LEU A 136 5.30 -12.96 -2.89
CA LEU A 136 4.20 -12.08 -2.49
C LEU A 136 2.85 -12.58 -3.03
N ASP A 137 1.80 -12.43 -2.22
CA ASP A 137 0.45 -12.79 -2.63
C ASP A 137 -0.13 -11.65 -3.49
N ALA A 138 -0.79 -11.97 -4.61
CA ALA A 138 -1.33 -10.94 -5.50
C ALA A 138 -2.49 -10.18 -4.83
N PRO A 139 -2.41 -8.84 -4.72
CA PRO A 139 -3.49 -8.05 -4.14
C PRO A 139 -4.71 -8.00 -5.06
N PRO A 140 -5.91 -7.71 -4.53
CA PRO A 140 -7.09 -7.47 -5.35
C PRO A 140 -6.88 -6.31 -6.33
N TYR A 141 -7.52 -6.38 -7.51
CA TYR A 141 -7.49 -5.29 -8.50
C TYR A 141 -8.74 -4.39 -8.45
N ASP A 142 -9.80 -4.85 -7.77
CA ASP A 142 -11.08 -4.15 -7.68
C ASP A 142 -11.54 -4.09 -6.22
N PHE A 143 -11.52 -2.87 -5.67
CA PHE A 143 -11.85 -2.59 -4.28
C PHE A 143 -13.30 -2.13 -4.10
N LYS A 144 -14.08 -1.99 -5.18
CA LYS A 144 -15.50 -1.58 -5.19
C LYS A 144 -15.80 -0.15 -4.74
N SER A 145 -15.15 0.36 -3.70
CA SER A 145 -15.39 1.71 -3.16
C SER A 145 -14.21 2.21 -2.32
N GLY A 146 -14.20 3.53 -2.06
CA GLY A 146 -13.24 4.15 -1.14
C GLY A 146 -13.27 3.52 0.25
N THR A 147 -14.46 3.28 0.80
CA THR A 147 -14.62 2.67 2.13
C THR A 147 -14.06 1.25 2.18
N ALA A 148 -14.26 0.46 1.14
CA ALA A 148 -13.75 -0.91 1.08
C ALA A 148 -12.22 -0.96 0.92
N ALA A 149 -11.64 -0.01 0.18
CA ALA A 149 -10.19 0.17 0.10
C ALA A 149 -9.59 0.57 1.47
N LEU A 150 -10.16 1.57 2.14
CA LEU A 150 -9.70 2.00 3.48
C LEU A 150 -9.86 0.91 4.54
N LYS A 151 -10.93 0.11 4.51
CA LYS A 151 -11.08 -1.07 5.39
C LYS A 151 -10.03 -2.13 5.11
N THR A 152 -9.63 -2.28 3.85
CA THR A 152 -8.56 -3.20 3.46
C THR A 152 -7.22 -2.72 4.03
N ALA A 153 -6.89 -1.44 3.81
CA ALA A 153 -5.69 -0.80 4.36
C ALA A 153 -5.64 -0.90 5.90
N LEU A 154 -6.72 -0.51 6.60
CA LEU A 154 -6.78 -0.55 8.06
C LEU A 154 -6.60 -1.97 8.62
N LYS A 155 -7.15 -2.98 7.94
CA LYS A 155 -6.95 -4.38 8.35
C LYS A 155 -5.51 -4.81 8.13
N MET A 156 -4.92 -4.41 7.01
CA MET A 156 -3.54 -4.68 6.68
C MET A 156 -2.58 -4.05 7.70
N GLU A 157 -2.76 -2.78 8.07
CA GLU A 157 -1.91 -2.14 9.08
C GLU A 157 -2.00 -2.82 10.44
N ARG A 158 -3.19 -3.32 10.81
CA ARG A 158 -3.32 -4.12 12.04
C ARG A 158 -2.51 -5.41 11.94
N ASP A 159 -2.53 -6.09 10.79
CA ASP A 159 -1.77 -7.30 10.57
C ASP A 159 -0.24 -7.01 10.60
N VAL A 160 0.21 -5.87 10.06
CA VAL A 160 1.62 -5.41 10.10
C VAL A 160 2.03 -5.08 11.54
N ASN A 161 1.23 -4.29 12.26
CA ASN A 161 1.50 -3.94 13.65
C ASN A 161 1.52 -5.17 14.57
N GLU A 162 0.60 -6.13 14.40
CA GLU A 162 0.64 -7.41 15.12
C GLU A 162 1.95 -8.18 14.85
N SER A 163 2.45 -8.15 13.60
CA SER A 163 3.74 -8.74 13.24
C SER A 163 4.91 -8.00 13.91
N LEU A 164 4.87 -6.67 13.98
CA LEU A 164 5.89 -5.82 14.60
C LEU A 164 5.97 -6.05 16.11
N LEU A 165 4.82 -6.11 16.81
CA LEU A 165 4.77 -6.42 18.24
C LEU A 165 5.28 -7.83 18.54
N LYS A 166 4.99 -8.79 17.67
CA LYS A 166 5.54 -10.15 17.79
C LYS A 166 7.05 -10.17 17.58
N LEU A 167 7.56 -9.41 16.60
CA LEU A 167 8.99 -9.27 16.34
C LEU A 167 9.72 -8.69 17.55
N HIS A 168 9.16 -7.64 18.15
CA HIS A 168 9.64 -7.05 19.40
C HIS A 168 9.68 -8.08 20.54
N SER A 169 8.60 -8.84 20.74
CA SER A 169 8.53 -9.88 21.78
C SER A 169 9.61 -10.96 21.60
N VAL A 170 9.91 -11.37 20.36
CA VAL A 170 10.97 -12.35 20.07
C VAL A 170 12.36 -11.77 20.35
N ALA A 171 12.58 -10.49 20.05
CA ALA A 171 13.82 -9.80 20.37
C ALA A 171 14.04 -9.70 21.90
N GLU A 172 12.98 -9.39 22.65
CA GLU A 172 13.00 -9.35 24.11
C GLU A 172 13.28 -10.73 24.73
N GLU A 173 12.59 -11.78 24.27
CA GLU A 173 12.80 -13.17 24.75
C GLU A 173 14.26 -13.63 24.60
N HIS A 174 14.92 -13.19 23.52
CA HIS A 174 16.30 -13.52 23.23
C HIS A 174 17.33 -12.52 23.77
N GLY A 175 16.90 -11.50 24.50
CA GLY A 175 17.78 -10.53 25.14
C GLY A 175 18.56 -9.68 24.13
N ASP A 176 17.89 -9.19 23.08
CA ASP A 176 18.46 -8.29 22.06
C ASP A 176 18.00 -6.83 22.28
N PRO A 177 18.58 -6.11 23.26
CA PRO A 177 18.11 -4.76 23.63
C PRO A 177 18.34 -3.73 22.53
N GLN A 178 19.35 -3.93 21.67
CA GLN A 178 19.62 -2.99 20.58
C GLN A 178 18.57 -3.11 19.49
N PHE A 179 18.03 -4.32 19.27
CA PHE A 179 16.94 -4.49 18.33
C PHE A 179 15.60 -4.01 18.88
N THR A 180 15.29 -4.25 20.16
CA THR A 180 14.07 -3.70 20.76
C THR A 180 14.06 -2.17 20.73
N ASP A 181 15.19 -1.52 21.04
CA ASP A 181 15.35 -0.06 20.93
C ASP A 181 15.13 0.44 19.49
N PHE A 182 15.71 -0.26 18.50
CA PHE A 182 15.49 0.06 17.09
C PHE A 182 14.01 -0.03 16.68
N LEU A 183 13.28 -1.04 17.15
CA LEU A 183 11.85 -1.22 16.86
C LEU A 183 11.00 -0.14 17.54
N GLU A 184 11.28 0.15 18.80
CA GLU A 184 10.58 1.16 19.60
C GLU A 184 10.79 2.58 19.07
N GLY A 185 12.03 2.92 18.74
CA GLY A 185 12.41 4.26 18.32
C GLY A 185 11.93 4.64 16.92
N ASN A 186 11.86 3.68 16.01
CA ASN A 186 11.56 3.96 14.61
C ASN A 186 10.14 3.56 14.21
N PHE A 187 9.58 2.43 14.69
CA PHE A 187 8.37 1.85 14.06
C PHE A 187 7.14 1.76 14.97
N LEU A 188 7.29 1.51 16.28
CA LEU A 188 6.12 1.26 17.14
C LEU A 188 5.20 2.49 17.29
N ASN A 189 5.77 3.69 17.42
CA ASN A 189 4.98 4.92 17.52
C ASN A 189 4.34 5.27 16.17
N GLU A 190 5.13 5.20 15.10
CA GLU A 190 4.68 5.45 13.73
C GLU A 190 3.49 4.55 13.36
N GLN A 191 3.52 3.27 13.72
CA GLN A 191 2.42 2.37 13.42
C GLN A 191 1.09 2.73 14.14
N VAL A 192 1.17 3.29 15.35
CA VAL A 192 -0.04 3.77 16.04
C VAL A 192 -0.60 5.02 15.36
N GLU A 193 0.27 5.90 14.86
CA GLU A 193 -0.11 7.10 14.11
C GLU A 193 -0.74 6.74 12.76
N ALA A 194 -0.15 5.81 12.00
CA ALA A 194 -0.68 5.32 10.74
C ALA A 194 -2.08 4.67 10.91
N LEU A 195 -2.25 3.84 11.95
CA LEU A 195 -3.57 3.26 12.29
C LEU A 195 -4.62 4.33 12.59
N LYS A 196 -4.22 5.40 13.29
CA LYS A 196 -5.11 6.52 13.62
C LYS A 196 -5.50 7.31 12.38
N GLU A 197 -4.55 7.59 11.50
CA GLU A 197 -4.78 8.31 10.25
C GLU A 197 -5.79 7.57 9.37
N ILE A 198 -5.58 6.28 9.11
CA ILE A 198 -6.49 5.49 8.27
C ILE A 198 -7.89 5.39 8.93
N ALA A 199 -7.97 5.29 10.25
CA ALA A 199 -9.25 5.27 10.97
C ALA A 199 -10.02 6.60 10.85
N ASP A 200 -9.31 7.74 10.84
CA ASP A 200 -9.90 9.05 10.61
C ASP A 200 -10.41 9.19 9.17
N LEU A 201 -9.62 8.75 8.19
CA LEU A 201 -10.03 8.70 6.78
C LEU A 201 -11.30 7.85 6.62
N LEU A 202 -11.35 6.69 7.27
CA LEU A 202 -12.52 5.81 7.24
C LEU A 202 -13.77 6.47 7.85
N THR A 203 -13.61 7.17 8.97
CA THR A 203 -14.72 7.89 9.61
C THR A 203 -15.23 9.03 8.72
N ASN A 204 -14.32 9.74 8.04
CA ASN A 204 -14.68 10.83 7.15
C ASN A 204 -15.37 10.33 5.87
N ILE A 205 -14.91 9.23 5.27
CA ILE A 205 -15.57 8.68 4.07
C ILE A 205 -16.97 8.14 4.38
N ASP A 206 -17.16 7.52 5.55
CA ASP A 206 -18.48 7.09 6.00
C ASP A 206 -19.43 8.30 6.20
N ARG A 207 -18.89 9.46 6.60
CA ARG A 207 -19.66 10.70 6.76
C ARG A 207 -20.06 11.33 5.42
N VAL A 208 -19.15 11.36 4.44
CA VAL A 208 -19.40 12.04 3.15
C VAL A 208 -20.05 11.12 2.10
N GLY A 209 -20.04 9.80 2.34
CA GLY A 209 -20.54 8.80 1.41
C GLY A 209 -19.49 8.35 0.39
N ASN A 210 -19.77 7.24 -0.29
CA ASN A 210 -18.85 6.63 -1.27
C ASN A 210 -19.02 7.17 -2.70
N GLU A 211 -19.96 8.09 -2.92
CA GLU A 211 -20.28 8.63 -4.24
C GLU A 211 -20.75 10.08 -4.14
N GLY A 212 -20.69 10.81 -5.25
CA GLY A 212 -21.25 12.16 -5.37
C GLY A 212 -20.36 13.27 -4.84
N LEU A 213 -20.98 14.41 -4.53
CA LEU A 213 -20.28 15.67 -4.22
C LEU A 213 -19.40 15.57 -2.97
N GLY A 214 -19.85 14.86 -1.93
CA GLY A 214 -19.10 14.73 -0.68
C GLY A 214 -17.74 14.05 -0.89
N LEU A 215 -17.73 12.91 -1.59
CA LEU A 215 -16.50 12.20 -1.94
C LEU A 215 -15.60 13.06 -2.84
N TYR A 216 -16.16 13.75 -3.83
CA TYR A 216 -15.37 14.62 -4.71
C TYR A 216 -14.66 15.73 -3.94
N VAL A 217 -15.36 16.44 -3.04
CA VAL A 217 -14.76 17.50 -2.22
C VAL A 217 -13.70 16.91 -1.28
N TYR A 218 -13.97 15.76 -0.69
CA TYR A 218 -13.03 15.11 0.22
C TYR A 218 -11.75 14.64 -0.49
N ASP A 219 -11.86 14.06 -1.69
CA ASP A 219 -10.71 13.68 -2.51
C ASP A 219 -9.84 14.90 -2.87
N ARG A 220 -10.46 16.05 -3.18
CA ARG A 220 -9.72 17.30 -3.42
C ARG A 220 -8.98 17.80 -2.18
N GLN A 221 -9.54 17.61 -0.99
CA GLN A 221 -8.87 17.96 0.27
C GLN A 221 -7.66 17.04 0.52
N LEU A 222 -7.82 15.72 0.31
CA LEU A 222 -6.70 14.78 0.39
C LEU A 222 -5.59 15.14 -0.60
N GLN A 223 -5.95 15.52 -1.82
CA GLN A 223 -5.00 15.96 -2.82
C GLN A 223 -4.23 17.23 -2.39
N ALA A 224 -4.90 18.18 -1.73
CA ALA A 224 -4.31 19.45 -1.33
C ALA A 224 -3.39 19.32 -0.10
N ASN A 225 -3.70 18.39 0.81
CA ASN A 225 -2.91 18.17 2.01
C ASN A 225 -1.56 17.49 1.73
N GLY A 226 -1.37 16.95 0.51
CA GLY A 226 -0.20 16.15 0.17
C GLY A 226 -0.20 14.81 0.91
N PRO A 227 0.80 13.93 0.68
CA PRO A 227 1.00 12.78 1.53
C PRO A 227 1.33 13.26 2.95
N THR A 228 0.42 13.01 3.89
CA THR A 228 0.59 13.30 5.30
C THR A 228 1.40 12.18 5.96
N GLY A 229 2.62 11.93 5.49
CA GLY A 229 3.52 10.99 6.16
C GLY A 229 4.00 11.57 7.49
N ALA A 230 3.96 10.77 8.56
CA ALA A 230 4.72 11.02 9.78
C ALA A 230 6.24 11.16 9.49
N GLY A 231 6.70 10.72 8.31
CA GLY A 231 8.04 10.90 7.77
C GLY A 231 8.31 12.11 6.85
N ALA A 232 7.43 13.12 6.71
CA ALA A 232 7.69 14.28 5.82
C ALA A 232 8.87 15.21 6.23
N LEU A 233 9.74 14.77 7.16
CA LEU A 233 10.97 15.45 7.55
C LEU A 233 12.20 14.66 7.08
N GLY A 234 12.75 15.06 5.93
CA GLY A 234 13.98 14.55 5.33
C GLY A 234 13.64 13.86 4.01
N ILE A 235 14.05 14.33 2.84
CA ILE A 235 15.42 14.62 2.44
C ILE A 235 15.41 15.77 1.41
N GLU A 236 15.94 16.94 1.77
CA GLU A 236 16.48 17.86 0.74
C GLU A 236 17.78 17.26 0.22
N VAL A 237 17.73 16.57 -0.92
CA VAL A 237 18.94 16.16 -1.64
C VAL A 237 19.52 17.40 -2.32
N GLY A 238 20.22 18.22 -1.55
CA GLY A 238 21.06 19.31 -2.06
C GLY A 238 22.32 18.73 -2.69
N GLY A 239 22.22 18.31 -3.96
CA GLY A 239 23.32 17.76 -4.74
C GLY A 239 23.62 18.55 -6.02
N GLY A 240 24.79 19.20 -6.06
CA GLY A 240 25.52 19.60 -7.28
C GLY A 240 25.62 21.11 -7.48
N GLY A 241 26.76 21.73 -7.76
CA GLY A 241 28.16 21.33 -8.00
C GLY A 241 28.98 22.64 -7.96
N GLY A 242 30.24 22.68 -7.58
CA GLY A 242 31.35 22.05 -8.29
C GLY A 242 32.04 23.08 -9.19
N GLY A 243 33.21 23.55 -8.77
CA GLY A 243 34.28 23.97 -9.68
C GLY A 243 34.76 25.42 -9.61
N GLY A 244 36.07 25.60 -9.45
CA GLY A 244 36.77 26.77 -9.98
C GLY A 244 37.85 27.35 -9.06
N ALA A 245 39.08 26.90 -9.25
CA ALA A 245 40.29 27.54 -8.76
C ALA A 245 40.42 29.00 -9.25
N ASP A 246 41.13 29.85 -8.50
CA ASP A 246 42.50 30.33 -8.82
C ASP A 246 42.79 31.70 -8.13
N ALA A 247 44.10 31.97 -7.95
CA ALA A 247 44.76 33.22 -7.55
C ALA A 247 44.47 33.73 -6.12
N GLY A 248 45.44 34.10 -5.29
CA GLY A 248 46.73 34.73 -5.58
C GLY A 248 46.74 36.14 -4.97
N ALA A 249 47.75 36.40 -4.13
CA ALA A 249 48.28 37.70 -3.73
C ALA A 249 47.57 38.52 -2.61
N ALA A 250 48.40 38.81 -1.60
CA ALA A 250 48.75 40.14 -1.10
C ALA A 250 48.25 40.58 0.29
N ALA A 251 49.25 41.09 1.02
CA ALA A 251 49.27 41.90 2.25
C ALA A 251 49.11 41.18 3.59
#